data_AF-A0ABD0PWT5-F1
#
_entry.id   AF-A0ABD0PWT5-F1
#
_cell.length_a   1.000
_cell.length_b   1.000
_cell.length_c   1.000
_cell.angle_alpha   90.00
_cell.angle_beta   90.00
_cell.angle_gamma   90.00
#
_symmetry.space_group_name_H-M   'P 1'
#
loop_
_entity.id
_entity.type
_entity.pdbx_description
1 polymer ?
#
loop_
_entity_poly.entity_id
_entity_poly.type
_entity_poly.pdbx_seq_one_letter_code
_entity_poly.pdbx_strand_id
1 'polypeptide(L)'
;DHHLLRMHLLPEPQVTPVPAAGQQEATGSAEWQQLQLRVHTFTACAVVGLAMLPDKLNPVVRPLMEAARREENTLVQGYAASNIARLLQLCAARSPCPNAKIVKNLCSSVCVDPLLTPSAACPVPPASTPAIQESSK
;
A
#
# COMPACT_ATOMS: atom_id res chain seq x y z
N ASP A 1 -59.73 -5.73 -2.06
CA ASP A 1 -58.41 -6.31 -2.33
C ASP A 1 -57.44 -5.19 -2.72
N HIS A 2 -56.80 -4.55 -1.73
CA HIS A 2 -55.61 -3.68 -1.86
C HIS A 2 -55.37 -2.99 -0.52
N HIS A 3 -55.17 -3.81 0.51
CA HIS A 3 -54.56 -3.42 1.77
C HIS A 3 -53.13 -4.02 1.77
N LEU A 4 -52.17 -3.29 2.34
CA LEU A 4 -50.76 -3.66 2.57
C LEU A 4 -49.78 -3.62 1.39
N LEU A 5 -49.02 -2.52 1.30
CA LEU A 5 -47.55 -2.45 1.42
C LEU A 5 -47.04 -1.14 0.83
N ARG A 6 -47.32 -0.01 1.48
CA ARG A 6 -46.56 1.22 1.27
C ARG A 6 -45.44 1.23 2.30
N MET A 7 -44.35 0.55 1.97
CA MET A 7 -43.09 0.61 2.70
C MET A 7 -42.72 2.09 2.93
N HIS A 8 -42.49 2.44 4.20
CA HIS A 8 -41.95 3.74 4.57
C HIS A 8 -40.63 3.96 3.84
N LEU A 9 -40.61 4.90 2.88
CA LEU A 9 -39.37 5.53 2.43
C LEU A 9 -38.82 6.28 3.64
N LEU A 10 -37.77 5.74 4.25
CA LEU A 10 -36.85 6.53 5.06
C LEU A 10 -36.34 7.69 4.20
N PRO A 11 -36.35 8.95 4.70
CA PRO A 11 -35.81 10.06 3.94
C PRO A 11 -34.33 9.83 3.64
N GLU A 12 -33.92 10.13 2.41
CA GLU A 12 -32.50 10.12 2.04
C GLU A 12 -31.71 11.03 3.00
N PRO A 13 -30.49 10.63 3.40
CA PRO A 13 -29.64 11.50 4.20
C PRO A 13 -29.30 12.74 3.37
N GLN A 14 -29.81 13.89 3.82
CA GLN A 14 -29.50 15.19 3.26
C GLN A 14 -27.98 15.40 3.28
N VAL A 15 -27.35 15.43 2.09
CA VAL A 15 -25.97 15.88 1.93
C VAL A 15 -25.95 17.37 2.26
N THR A 16 -25.55 17.70 3.49
CA THR A 16 -25.27 19.09 3.87
C THR A 16 -24.05 19.58 3.08
N PRO A 17 -24.10 20.78 2.47
CA PRO A 17 -22.94 21.33 1.79
C PRO A 17 -21.87 21.66 2.83
N VAL A 18 -20.67 21.09 2.66
CA VAL A 18 -19.48 21.36 3.47
C VAL A 18 -19.09 22.85 3.29
N PRO A 19 -18.87 23.62 4.37
CA PRO A 19 -18.46 25.01 4.26
C PRO A 19 -17.03 25.12 3.69
N ALA A 20 -16.83 26.11 2.83
CA ALA A 20 -15.57 26.41 2.15
C ALA A 20 -14.41 26.54 3.14
N ALA A 21 -13.42 25.64 3.04
CA ALA A 21 -12.22 25.62 3.87
C ALA A 21 -10.97 25.58 2.97
N GLY A 22 -10.49 26.76 2.56
CA GLY A 22 -9.30 26.95 1.72
C GLY A 22 -7.95 26.58 2.35
N GLN A 23 -7.93 25.76 3.40
CA GLN A 23 -6.71 25.17 3.98
C GLN A 23 -6.87 23.69 4.41
N GLN A 24 -8.03 23.06 4.25
CA GLN A 24 -8.30 21.68 4.73
C GLN A 24 -8.25 20.61 3.62
N GLU A 25 -8.10 21.00 2.35
CA GLU A 25 -8.27 20.07 1.21
C GLU A 25 -7.13 19.04 1.06
N ALA A 26 -5.92 19.36 1.51
CA ALA A 26 -4.77 18.47 1.35
C ALA A 26 -4.83 17.24 2.28
N THR A 27 -5.18 17.43 3.56
CA THR A 27 -5.17 16.34 4.56
C THR A 27 -6.30 15.34 4.30
N GLY A 28 -7.50 15.81 3.97
CA GLY A 28 -8.64 14.95 3.67
C GLY A 28 -8.39 14.05 2.46
N SER A 29 -7.68 14.55 1.45
CA SER A 29 -7.33 13.73 0.27
C SER A 29 -6.32 12.61 0.60
N ALA A 30 -5.32 12.90 1.43
CA ALA A 30 -4.31 11.92 1.83
C ALA A 30 -4.89 10.83 2.76
N GLU A 31 -5.70 11.22 3.74
CA GLU A 31 -6.39 10.28 4.64
C GLU A 31 -7.33 9.36 3.86
N TRP A 32 -8.07 9.91 2.89
CA TRP A 32 -8.95 9.14 2.03
C TRP A 32 -8.17 8.15 1.16
N GLN A 33 -7.04 8.57 0.58
CA GLN A 33 -6.15 7.69 -0.17
C GLN A 33 -5.60 6.54 0.69
N GLN A 34 -5.22 6.81 1.93
CA GLN A 34 -4.76 5.79 2.87
C GLN A 34 -5.87 4.77 3.20
N LEU A 35 -7.11 5.26 3.39
CA LEU A 35 -8.24 4.37 3.62
C LEU A 35 -8.50 3.46 2.41
N GLN A 36 -8.48 4.01 1.20
CA GLN A 36 -8.62 3.21 -0.03
C GLN A 36 -7.51 2.18 -0.16
N LEU A 37 -6.25 2.56 0.12
CA LEU A 37 -5.12 1.63 0.12
C LEU A 37 -5.39 0.45 1.05
N ARG A 38 -5.85 0.68 2.27
CA ARG A 38 -6.16 -0.39 3.23
C ARG A 38 -7.29 -1.29 2.74
N VAL A 39 -8.38 -0.72 2.23
CA VAL A 39 -9.51 -1.49 1.67
C VAL A 39 -9.04 -2.41 0.55
N HIS A 40 -8.28 -1.88 -0.40
CA HIS A 40 -7.72 -2.69 -1.50
C HIS A 40 -6.73 -3.75 -1.00
N THR A 41 -5.92 -3.42 0.01
CA THR A 41 -4.96 -4.37 0.60
C THR A 41 -5.67 -5.55 1.25
N PHE A 42 -6.67 -5.30 2.09
CA PHE A 42 -7.40 -6.39 2.74
C PHE A 42 -8.23 -7.21 1.75
N THR A 43 -8.76 -6.57 0.71
CA THR A 43 -9.43 -7.28 -0.38
C THR A 43 -8.45 -8.22 -1.09
N ALA A 44 -7.24 -7.75 -1.40
CA ALA A 44 -6.18 -8.57 -1.99
C ALA A 44 -5.72 -9.70 -1.04
N CYS A 45 -5.55 -9.42 0.26
CA CYS A 45 -5.25 -10.43 1.28
C CYS A 45 -6.32 -11.51 1.34
N ALA A 46 -7.61 -11.17 1.27
CA ALA A 46 -8.70 -12.14 1.26
C ALA A 46 -8.64 -13.03 0.01
N VAL A 47 -8.42 -12.45 -1.17
CA VAL A 47 -8.25 -13.19 -2.44
C VAL A 47 -7.10 -14.19 -2.36
N VAL A 48 -5.96 -13.78 -1.79
CA VAL A 48 -4.80 -14.67 -1.56
C VAL A 48 -5.08 -15.73 -0.50
N GLY A 49 -5.73 -15.35 0.60
CA GLY A 49 -6.09 -16.25 1.70
C GLY A 49 -7.01 -17.38 1.24
N LEU A 50 -7.99 -17.06 0.40
CA LEU A 50 -8.93 -17.99 -0.22
C LEU A 50 -8.36 -18.73 -1.44
N ALA A 51 -7.12 -18.43 -1.84
CA ALA A 51 -6.49 -18.96 -3.06
C ALA A 51 -7.28 -18.71 -4.36
N MET A 52 -8.16 -17.71 -4.38
CA MET A 52 -9.03 -17.35 -5.52
C MET A 52 -8.35 -16.34 -6.45
N LEU A 53 -7.13 -16.66 -6.89
CA LEU A 53 -6.32 -15.71 -7.64
C LEU A 53 -6.87 -15.47 -9.05
N PRO A 54 -7.05 -14.22 -9.50
CA PRO A 54 -7.44 -13.91 -10.87
C PRO A 54 -6.35 -14.30 -11.88
N ASP A 55 -6.71 -14.40 -13.16
CA ASP A 55 -5.73 -14.62 -14.24
C ASP A 55 -4.73 -13.47 -14.30
N LYS A 56 -5.25 -12.24 -14.26
CA LYS A 56 -4.45 -11.01 -14.21
C LYS A 56 -4.14 -10.67 -12.76
N LEU A 57 -2.88 -10.77 -12.37
CA LEU A 57 -2.45 -10.60 -10.96
C LEU A 57 -2.27 -9.14 -10.50
N ASN A 58 -2.19 -8.18 -11.41
CA ASN A 58 -1.97 -6.77 -11.07
C ASN A 58 -2.96 -6.18 -10.03
N PRO A 59 -4.26 -6.49 -10.06
CA PRO A 59 -5.22 -6.00 -9.06
C PRO A 59 -4.94 -6.52 -7.63
N VAL A 60 -4.20 -7.62 -7.49
CA VAL A 60 -3.81 -8.20 -6.20
C VAL A 60 -2.40 -7.74 -5.82
N VAL A 61 -1.47 -7.78 -6.78
CA VAL A 61 -0.06 -7.44 -6.57
C VAL A 61 0.12 -5.97 -6.17
N ARG A 62 -0.55 -5.03 -6.88
CA ARG A 62 -0.33 -3.59 -6.64
C ARG A 62 -0.74 -3.15 -5.23
N PRO A 63 -1.94 -3.47 -4.71
CA PRO A 63 -2.31 -3.08 -3.35
C PRO A 63 -1.38 -3.66 -2.29
N LEU A 64 -1.04 -4.94 -2.39
CA LEU A 64 -0.14 -5.60 -1.43
C LEU A 64 1.26 -4.95 -1.42
N MET A 65 1.80 -4.67 -2.60
CA MET A 65 3.11 -4.00 -2.71
C MET A 65 3.08 -2.56 -2.20
N GLU A 66 2.00 -1.83 -2.44
CA GLU A 66 1.85 -0.46 -1.97
C GLU A 66 1.74 -0.40 -0.44
N ALA A 67 0.96 -1.31 0.17
CA ALA A 67 0.89 -1.44 1.62
C ALA A 67 2.22 -1.87 2.23
N ALA A 68 2.94 -2.83 1.62
CA ALA A 68 4.26 -3.23 2.08
C ALA A 68 5.27 -2.07 2.10
N ARG A 69 5.12 -1.08 1.19
CA ARG A 69 6.00 0.10 1.11
C ARG A 69 5.57 1.24 2.02
N ARG A 70 4.30 1.65 1.96
CA ARG A 70 3.84 2.96 2.49
C ARG A 70 3.03 2.88 3.77
N GLU A 71 2.56 1.69 4.16
CA GLU A 71 1.70 1.58 5.32
C GLU A 71 2.51 1.76 6.61
N GLU A 72 2.09 2.71 7.44
CA GLU A 72 2.74 3.03 8.72
C GLU A 72 2.37 2.03 9.82
N ASN A 73 1.19 1.43 9.72
CA ASN A 73 0.79 0.39 10.65
C ASN A 73 1.56 -0.91 10.35
N THR A 74 2.53 -1.23 11.20
CA THR A 74 3.42 -2.38 11.06
C THR A 74 2.68 -3.72 11.02
N LEU A 75 1.51 -3.84 11.66
CA LEU A 75 0.70 -5.05 11.57
C LEU A 75 0.12 -5.21 10.16
N VAL A 76 -0.44 -4.14 9.59
CA VAL A 76 -0.99 -4.15 8.23
C VAL A 76 0.11 -4.37 7.20
N GLN A 77 1.27 -3.71 7.36
CA GLN A 77 2.46 -3.93 6.54
C GLN A 77 2.92 -5.40 6.60
N GLY A 78 2.96 -6.00 7.79
CA GLY A 78 3.30 -7.41 8.00
C GLY A 78 2.30 -8.38 7.37
N TYR A 79 1.00 -8.07 7.44
CA TYR A 79 -0.04 -8.83 6.72
C TYR A 79 0.16 -8.77 5.21
N ALA A 80 0.45 -7.60 4.66
CA ALA A 80 0.73 -7.43 3.24
C ALA A 80 1.95 -8.26 2.81
N ALA A 81 3.07 -8.16 3.54
CA ALA A 81 4.28 -8.93 3.28
C ALA A 81 4.04 -10.46 3.32
N SER A 82 3.31 -10.93 4.34
CA SER A 82 2.97 -12.36 4.48
C SER A 82 2.10 -12.85 3.31
N ASN A 83 1.15 -12.03 2.86
CA ASN A 83 0.31 -12.35 1.71
C ASN A 83 1.07 -12.27 0.37
N ILE A 84 2.08 -11.42 0.23
CA ILE A 84 2.98 -11.45 -0.94
C ILE A 84 3.71 -12.81 -1.01
N ALA A 85 4.23 -13.30 0.12
CA ALA A 85 4.88 -14.61 0.15
C ALA A 85 3.91 -15.74 -0.24
N ARG A 86 2.69 -15.73 0.32
CA ARG A 86 1.64 -16.70 -0.02
C ARG A 86 1.20 -16.60 -1.49
N LEU A 87 1.10 -15.40 -2.03
CA LEU A 87 0.80 -15.16 -3.44
C LEU A 87 1.85 -15.82 -4.35
N LEU A 88 3.13 -15.65 -4.03
CA LEU A 88 4.24 -16.28 -4.78
C LEU A 88 4.15 -17.81 -4.71
N GLN A 89 3.82 -18.37 -3.55
CA GLN A 89 3.61 -19.82 -3.40
C GLN A 89 2.47 -20.32 -4.31
N LEU A 90 1.32 -19.65 -4.27
CA LEU A 90 0.17 -20.01 -5.12
C LEU A 90 0.47 -19.87 -6.62
N CYS A 91 1.31 -18.90 -6.98
CA CYS A 91 1.69 -18.67 -8.38
C CYS A 91 2.75 -19.65 -8.88
N ALA A 92 3.43 -20.40 -8.01
CA ALA A 92 4.47 -21.35 -8.40
C ALA A 92 3.97 -22.46 -9.33
N ALA A 93 2.68 -22.82 -9.23
CA ALA A 93 2.05 -23.84 -10.07
C ALA A 93 1.55 -23.31 -11.43
N ARG A 94 1.61 -22.00 -11.69
CA ARG A 94 1.15 -21.40 -12.96
C ARG A 94 2.19 -21.60 -14.06
N SER A 95 1.73 -21.78 -15.30
CA SER A 95 2.59 -21.81 -16.49
C SER A 95 2.11 -20.77 -17.52
N PRO A 96 2.93 -19.77 -17.88
CA PRO A 96 4.25 -19.49 -17.31
C PRO A 96 4.15 -18.98 -15.85
N CYS A 97 5.18 -19.27 -15.04
CA CYS A 97 5.22 -18.83 -13.65
C CYS A 97 5.49 -17.31 -13.57
N PRO A 98 4.59 -16.51 -12.96
CA PRO A 98 4.72 -15.06 -12.94
C PRO A 98 5.69 -14.55 -11.85
N ASN A 99 6.20 -15.42 -10.97
CA ASN A 99 6.96 -15.05 -9.77
C ASN A 99 8.20 -14.20 -10.08
N ALA A 100 8.96 -14.55 -11.12
CA ALA A 100 10.15 -13.79 -11.49
C ALA A 100 9.82 -12.32 -11.78
N LYS A 101 8.66 -12.07 -12.42
CA LYS A 101 8.19 -10.71 -12.71
C LYS A 101 7.71 -10.01 -11.44
N ILE A 102 6.96 -10.70 -10.59
CA ILE A 102 6.45 -10.14 -9.33
C ILE A 102 7.60 -9.74 -8.41
N VAL A 103 8.58 -10.63 -8.21
CA VAL A 103 9.76 -10.38 -7.36
C VAL A 103 10.57 -9.20 -7.89
N LYS A 104 10.84 -9.15 -9.21
CA LYS A 104 11.56 -8.03 -9.81
C LYS A 104 10.84 -6.69 -9.57
N ASN A 105 9.52 -6.65 -9.76
CA ASN A 105 8.73 -5.44 -9.50
C ASN A 105 8.74 -5.08 -8.01
N LEU A 106 8.62 -6.08 -7.12
CA LEU A 106 8.68 -5.87 -5.68
C LEU A 106 9.97 -5.17 -5.27
N CYS A 107 11.12 -5.74 -5.64
CA CYS A 107 12.44 -5.19 -5.35
C CYS A 107 12.60 -3.75 -5.87
N SER A 108 12.22 -3.50 -7.14
CA SER A 108 12.27 -2.13 -7.69
C SER A 108 11.40 -1.14 -6.92
N SER A 109 10.33 -1.60 -6.28
CA SER A 109 9.37 -0.73 -5.61
C SER A 109 9.65 -0.52 -4.12
N VAL A 110 10.39 -1.42 -3.46
CA VAL A 110 10.71 -1.32 -2.02
C VAL A 110 12.15 -0.86 -1.76
N CYS A 111 13.08 -1.08 -2.69
CA CYS A 111 14.50 -0.72 -2.56
C CYS A 111 14.82 0.68 -3.11
N VAL A 112 13.84 1.58 -3.16
CA VAL A 112 13.99 2.94 -3.73
C VAL A 112 14.45 3.98 -2.70
N ASP A 113 14.48 3.63 -1.42
CA ASP A 113 14.98 4.53 -0.38
C ASP A 113 16.51 4.37 -0.23
N PRO A 114 17.31 5.36 -0.64
CA PRO A 114 18.76 5.29 -0.58
C PRO A 114 19.32 5.41 0.85
N LEU A 115 18.52 5.84 1.84
CA LEU A 115 18.93 5.88 3.25
C LEU A 115 18.83 4.49 3.90
N LEU A 116 17.90 3.65 3.43
CA LEU A 116 17.64 2.32 3.96
C LEU A 116 18.30 1.23 3.09
N THR A 117 18.44 1.49 1.79
CA THR A 117 19.07 0.61 0.79
C THR A 117 20.06 1.43 -0.05
N PRO A 118 21.29 1.65 0.44
CA PRO A 118 22.30 2.39 -0.30
C PRO A 118 22.68 1.66 -1.60
N SER A 119 22.81 2.42 -2.68
CA SER A 119 23.18 1.87 -3.98
C SER A 119 24.63 1.39 -3.98
N ALA A 120 24.87 0.14 -4.40
CA ALA A 120 26.23 -0.39 -4.54
C ALA A 120 27.08 0.38 -5.57
N ALA A 121 26.44 1.10 -6.51
CA ALA A 121 27.14 1.92 -7.51
C ALA A 121 27.56 3.30 -6.98
N CYS A 122 27.02 3.74 -5.84
CA CYS A 122 27.33 5.03 -5.23
C CYS A 122 27.54 4.85 -3.71
N PRO A 123 28.76 4.52 -3.25
CA PRO A 123 29.06 4.51 -1.83
C PRO A 123 28.75 5.90 -1.25
N VAL A 124 27.93 5.96 -0.21
CA VAL A 124 27.69 7.20 0.54
C VAL A 124 29.06 7.70 1.03
N PRO A 125 29.47 8.94 0.71
CA PRO A 125 30.75 9.45 1.19
C PRO A 125 30.74 9.44 2.73
N PRO A 126 31.85 9.02 3.38
CA PRO A 126 31.91 8.95 4.83
C PRO A 126 31.58 10.32 5.41
N ALA A 127 30.64 10.35 6.37
CA ALA A 127 30.22 11.58 7.03
C ALA A 127 31.46 12.35 7.49
N SER A 128 31.63 13.55 6.94
CA SER A 128 32.74 14.45 7.24
C SER A 128 32.81 14.65 8.75
N THR A 129 33.82 14.04 9.37
CA THR A 129 34.15 14.24 10.76
C THR A 129 34.53 15.73 10.91
N PRO A 130 33.89 16.50 11.80
CA PRO A 130 34.27 17.89 11.98
C PRO A 130 35.71 17.94 12.50
N ALA A 131 36.61 18.47 11.68
CA ALA A 131 37.99 18.72 12.05
C ALA A 131 38.00 19.69 13.23
N ILE A 132 38.38 19.19 14.41
CA ILE A 132 38.73 20.03 15.54
C ILE A 132 40.01 20.76 15.13
N GLN A 133 39.89 22.08 14.93
CA GLN A 133 41.03 22.98 14.81
C GLN A 133 41.76 22.98 16.15
N GLU A 134 42.91 22.30 16.22
CA GLU A 134 43.88 22.49 17.29
C GLU A 134 44.64 23.80 17.02
N SER A 135 44.29 24.83 17.79
CA SER A 135 44.96 26.11 17.88
C SER A 135 45.73 26.15 19.20
N SER A 136 46.90 26.81 19.19
CA SER A 136 47.86 27.01 20.30
C SER A 136 48.90 25.90 20.47
N LYS A 137 50.20 26.18 20.56
CA LYS A 137 50.97 27.42 20.70
C LYS A 137 52.43 27.15 20.33
#